data_AF-A0A831JUX9-F1
#
_entry.id   AF-A0A831JUX9-F1
#
_cell.length_a   1.000
_cell.length_b   1.000
_cell.length_c   1.000
_cell.angle_alpha   90.00
_cell.angle_beta   90.00
_cell.angle_gamma   90.00
#
_symmetry.space_group_name_H-M   'P 1'
#
loop_
_entity.id
_entity.type
_entity.pdbx_description
1 polymer ?
#
loop_
_entity_poly.entity_id
_entity_poly.type
_entity_poly.pdbx_seq_one_letter_code
_entity_poly.pdbx_strand_id
1 'polypeptide(L)' 'QVAVNVPAHAFEYFKMTPSAQCNAKDLLTGKTEKICFTPESPTCTELPAYGGKIFKLKVK' A
#
# COMPACT_ATOMS: atom_id res chain seq x y z
N GLN A 1 12.33 -6.12 -6.03
CA GLN A 1 11.09 -5.29 -6.00
C GLN A 1 9.90 -6.24 -6.03
N VAL A 2 8.84 -5.93 -5.29
CA VAL A 2 7.62 -6.76 -5.23
C VAL A 2 6.41 -5.91 -5.60
N ALA A 3 5.41 -6.55 -6.21
CA ALA A 3 4.14 -5.93 -6.59
C ALA A 3 3.00 -6.72 -5.93
N VAL A 4 2.10 -6.01 -5.26
CA VAL A 4 0.95 -6.60 -4.55
C VAL A 4 -0.33 -6.06 -5.15
N ASN A 5 -1.23 -6.95 -5.55
CA ASN A 5 -2.57 -6.58 -6.02
C ASN A 5 -3.55 -6.67 -4.85
N VAL A 6 -4.29 -5.60 -4.60
CA VAL A 6 -5.40 -5.58 -3.63
C VAL A 6 -6.70 -5.64 -4.43
N PRO A 7 -7.58 -6.63 -4.20
CA PRO A 7 -8.79 -6.77 -5.00
C PRO A 7 -9.85 -5.72 -4.67
N ALA A 8 -10.67 -5.35 -5.64
CA ALA A 8 -11.73 -4.32 -5.50
C ALA A 8 -12.67 -4.55 -4.31
N HIS A 9 -13.09 -5.81 -4.09
CA HIS A 9 -13.98 -6.15 -2.98
C HIS A 9 -13.39 -5.84 -1.59
N ALA A 10 -12.06 -5.80 -1.44
CA ALA A 10 -11.44 -5.41 -0.17
C ALA A 10 -11.66 -3.92 0.11
N PHE A 11 -11.55 -3.06 -0.91
CA PHE A 11 -11.83 -1.63 -0.78
C PHE A 11 -13.29 -1.38 -0.43
N GLU A 12 -14.22 -2.07 -1.09
CA GLU A 12 -15.66 -1.98 -0.82
C GLU A 12 -16.00 -2.44 0.61
N TYR A 13 -15.51 -3.62 1.00
CA TYR A 13 -15.78 -4.20 2.30
C TYR A 13 -15.27 -3.33 3.45
N PHE A 14 -14.05 -2.80 3.33
CA PHE A 14 -13.44 -1.95 4.35
C PHE A 14 -13.77 -0.46 4.19
N LYS A 15 -14.57 -0.08 3.18
CA LYS A 15 -14.90 1.31 2.83
C LYS A 15 -13.65 2.18 2.66
N MET A 16 -12.61 1.61 2.04
CA MET A 16 -11.36 2.31 1.77
C MET A 16 -11.47 3.06 0.43
N THR A 17 -11.10 4.34 0.40
CA THR A 17 -11.03 5.11 -0.84
C THR A 17 -9.78 4.71 -1.65
N PRO A 18 -9.92 4.23 -2.91
CA PRO A 18 -8.77 4.02 -3.78
C PRO A 18 -8.00 5.32 -4.01
N SER A 19 -6.67 5.25 -4.08
CA SER A 19 -5.82 6.39 -4.35
C SER A 19 -4.60 5.99 -5.17
N ALA A 20 -4.50 6.54 -6.38
CA ALA A 20 -3.36 6.30 -7.28
C ALA A 20 -2.03 6.83 -6.71
N GLN A 21 -2.09 7.79 -5.78
CA GLN A 21 -0.92 8.32 -5.09
C GLN A 21 -1.26 8.59 -3.63
N CYS A 22 -0.95 7.62 -2.76
CA CYS A 22 -1.14 7.76 -1.32
C CYS A 22 0.21 7.80 -0.59
N ASN A 23 0.28 8.62 0.45
CA ASN A 23 1.44 8.64 1.35
C ASN A 23 1.28 7.50 2.35
N ALA A 24 2.17 6.53 2.26
CA ALA A 24 2.24 5.37 3.15
C ALA A 24 3.46 5.51 4.05
N LYS A 25 3.25 5.43 5.38
CA LYS A 25 4.37 5.37 6.33
C LYS A 25 4.68 3.91 6.61
N ASP A 26 5.89 3.47 6.28
CA ASP A 26 6.41 2.19 6.72
C ASP A 26 6.66 2.27 8.24
N LEU A 27 5.95 1.44 8.99
CA LEU A 27 6.01 1.40 10.44
C LEU A 27 7.29 0.72 10.95
N LEU A 28 7.94 -0.12 10.15
CA LEU A 28 9.17 -0.79 10.56
C LEU A 28 10.39 0.13 10.45
N THR A 29 10.45 0.94 9.40
CA THR A 29 11.58 1.86 9.15
C THR A 29 11.29 3.31 9.53
N GLY A 30 10.01 3.67 9.73
CA GLY A 30 9.55 5.03 9.98
C GLY A 30 9.51 5.93 8.73
N LYS A 31 9.99 5.45 7.58
CA LYS A 31 10.05 6.21 6.33
C LYS A 31 8.67 6.34 5.69
N THR A 32 8.45 7.44 4.98
CA THR A 32 7.22 7.65 4.20
C THR A 32 7.55 7.52 2.73
N GLU A 33 6.72 6.77 2.00
CA GLU A 33 6.82 6.59 0.57
C GLU A 33 5.47 6.79 -0.11
N LYS A 34 5.51 7.13 -1.38
CA LYS A 34 4.31 7.24 -2.21
C LYS A 34 4.06 5.91 -2.89
N ILE A 35 2.88 5.35 -2.67
CA ILE A 35 2.46 4.09 -3.29
C ILE A 35 1.16 4.27 -4.07
N CYS A 36 0.93 3.38 -5.02
CA CYS A 36 -0.37 3.21 -5.66
C CYS A 36 -1.22 2.27 -4.81
N PHE A 37 -2.38 2.73 -4.35
CA PHE A 37 -3.31 1.95 -3.53
C PHE A 37 -4.69 1.96 -4.19
N THR A 38 -4.82 1.22 -5.29
CA THR A 38 -6.07 1.08 -6.04
C THR A 38 -6.29 -0.37 -6.44
N PRO A 39 -7.52 -0.77 -6.77
CA PRO A 39 -7.78 -2.13 -7.26
C PRO A 39 -7.39 -2.33 -8.73
N GLU A 40 -7.18 -1.26 -9.50
CA GLU A 40 -6.82 -1.33 -10.93
C GLU A 40 -5.31 -1.44 -11.16
N SER A 41 -4.49 -1.19 -10.15
CA SER A 41 -3.03 -1.14 -10.31
C SER A 41 -2.29 -1.71 -9.12
N PRO A 42 -1.21 -2.49 -9.33
CA PRO A 42 -0.43 -3.07 -8.25
C PRO A 42 0.23 -2.00 -7.38
N THR A 43 0.27 -2.27 -6.08
CA THR A 43 1.14 -1.57 -5.15
C THR A 43 2.56 -2.10 -5.29
N CYS A 44 3.44 -1.34 -5.94
CA CYS A 44 4.86 -1.67 -6.07
C CYS A 44 5.66 -1.16 -4.87
N THR A 45 6.50 -2.01 -4.29
CA THR A 45 7.40 -1.62 -3.20
C THR A 45 8.67 -2.47 -3.16
N GLU A 46 9.67 -2.01 -2.40
CA GLU A 46 10.87 -2.77 -2.11
C GLU A 46 10.72 -3.55 -0.81
N LEU A 47 11.01 -4.85 -0.86
CA LEU A 47 11.02 -5.75 0.28
C LEU A 47 12.41 -6.38 0.41
N PRO A 48 13.13 -6.17 1.53
CA PRO A 48 14.41 -6.82 1.76
C PRO A 48 14.24 -8.33 1.99
N ALA A 49 15.30 -9.10 1.72
CA ALA A 49 15.30 -10.54 1.96
C ALA A 49 15.01 -10.85 3.44
N TYR A 50 14.14 -11.81 3.70
CA TYR A 50 13.66 -12.18 5.05
C TYR A 50 13.05 -11.01 5.85
N GLY A 51 12.62 -9.94 5.16
CA GLY A 51 12.01 -8.77 5.76
C GLY A 51 10.50 -8.70 5.56
N GLY A 52 9.88 -7.75 6.24
CA GLY A 52 8.48 -7.36 6.09
C GLY A 52 8.37 -5.89 5.73
N LYS A 53 7.16 -5.46 5.36
CA LYS A 53 6.82 -4.04 5.24
C LYS A 53 5.41 -3.82 5.76
N ILE A 54 5.24 -2.88 6.67
CA ILE A 54 3.95 -2.59 7.30
C ILE A 54 3.61 -1.14 7.01
N PHE A 55 2.66 -0.91 6.11
CA PHE A 55 2.24 0.44 5.79
C PHE A 55 1.08 0.91 6.66
N LYS A 56 1.23 2.13 7.19
CA LYS A 56 0.10 2.93 7.66
C LYS A 56 -0.31 3.90 6.56
N LEU A 57 -1.52 3.70 6.04
CA LEU A 57 -2.13 4.58 5.07
C LEU A 57 -2.99 5.62 5.79
N LYS A 58 -2.91 6.88 5.35
CA LYS A 58 -3.91 7.89 5.67
C LYS A 58 -4.78 8.08 4.44
N VAL A 59 -5.87 7.33 4.40
CA VAL A 59 -6.88 7.45 3.35
C VAL A 59 -7.79 8.63 3.74
N LYS A 60 -8.06 9.54 2.80
CA LYS A 60 -9.04 10.61 2.98
C LYS A 60 -10.44 10.11 2.65
#